data_AF-A0A1U7X7S9-F1
#
_entry.id   AF-A0A1U7X7S9-F1
#
_cell.length_a   1.000
_cell.length_b   1.000
_cell.length_c   1.000
_cell.angle_alpha   90.00
_cell.angle_beta   90.00
_cell.angle_gamma   90.00
#
_symmetry.space_group_name_H-M   'P 1'
#
loop_
_entity.id
_entity.type
_entity.pdbx_description
1 polymer ?
#
loop_
_entity_poly.entity_id
_entity_poly.type
_entity_poly.pdbx_seq_one_letter_code
_entity_poly.pdbx_strand_id
1 'polypeptide(L)'
;MARGLIWATAEDLAKNRGRVLSLYRQILRSLNSPALPLNLAARLQKKAEVRAMFMLGSEERSLHNIQDLIDAAEYSLSLLRRGEIPKHIQVYQ
;
A
#
# COMPACT_ATOMS: atom_id res chain seq x y z
N MET A 1 15.10 5.97 -14.20
CA MET A 1 14.90 6.68 -12.90
C MET A 1 14.90 5.65 -11.78
N ALA A 2 16.04 5.44 -11.14
CA ALA A 2 16.25 4.36 -10.18
C ALA A 2 16.79 4.93 -8.86
N ARG A 3 15.96 5.64 -8.08
CA ARG A 3 16.30 6.08 -6.71
C ARG A 3 15.06 6.22 -5.81
N GLY A 4 14.24 5.18 -5.72
CA GLY A 4 13.23 5.05 -4.65
C GLY A 4 13.74 4.01 -3.66
N LEU A 5 14.43 4.47 -2.62
CA LEU A 5 15.15 3.63 -1.65
C LEU A 5 14.20 3.10 -0.58
N ILE A 6 13.36 2.15 -1.01
CA ILE A 6 12.58 1.16 -0.26
C ILE A 6 12.88 1.10 1.26
N TRP A 7 11.85 1.39 2.08
CA TRP A 7 11.57 0.94 3.45
C TRP A 7 12.74 0.26 4.21
N ALA A 8 13.49 1.05 4.99
CA ALA A 8 14.60 0.76 5.93
C ALA A 8 15.86 -0.03 5.49
N THR A 9 16.91 0.16 6.31
CA THR A 9 18.31 -0.31 6.30
C THR A 9 18.64 -1.49 5.39
N ALA A 10 19.84 -1.52 4.79
CA ALA A 10 20.27 -2.54 3.81
C ALA A 10 20.02 -4.01 4.21
N GLU A 11 19.96 -4.32 5.51
CA GLU A 11 19.74 -5.66 6.06
C GLU A 11 18.25 -6.03 6.21
N ASP A 12 17.40 -5.08 6.65
CA ASP A 12 15.94 -5.24 6.69
C ASP A 12 15.29 -5.00 5.32
N LEU A 13 15.98 -4.27 4.44
CA LEU A 13 15.66 -4.05 3.03
C LEU A 13 15.48 -5.38 2.29
N ALA A 14 16.40 -6.32 2.49
CA ALA A 14 16.35 -7.62 1.82
C ALA A 14 15.14 -8.45 2.29
N LYS A 15 14.80 -8.36 3.59
CA LYS A 15 13.69 -9.10 4.19
C LYS A 15 12.33 -8.55 3.81
N ASN A 16 12.17 -7.22 3.82
CA ASN A 16 10.86 -6.57 3.62
C ASN A 16 10.55 -6.24 2.15
N ARG A 17 11.56 -6.06 1.30
CA ARG A 17 11.36 -5.65 -0.11
C ARG A 17 10.44 -6.60 -0.88
N GLY A 18 10.62 -7.91 -0.72
CA GLY A 18 9.77 -8.91 -1.37
C GLY A 18 8.31 -8.81 -0.94
N ARG A 19 8.07 -8.67 0.37
CA ARG A 19 6.74 -8.51 0.97
C ARG A 19 6.07 -7.21 0.52
N VAL A 20 6.76 -6.07 0.61
CA VAL A 20 6.24 -4.74 0.21
C VAL A 20 5.89 -4.72 -1.28
N LEU A 21 6.76 -5.22 -2.16
CA LEU A 21 6.47 -5.30 -3.60
C LEU A 21 5.33 -6.27 -3.92
N SER A 22 5.17 -7.33 -3.14
CA SER A 22 4.02 -8.24 -3.26
C SER A 22 2.73 -7.52 -2.87
N LEU A 23 2.70 -6.85 -1.72
CA LEU A 23 1.56 -6.08 -1.23
C LEU A 23 1.13 -5.00 -2.23
N TYR A 24 2.09 -4.21 -2.72
CA TYR A 24 1.85 -3.18 -3.74
C TYR A 24 1.13 -3.74 -4.98
N ARG A 25 1.67 -4.83 -5.55
CA ARG A 25 1.09 -5.47 -6.75
C ARG A 25 -0.28 -6.06 -6.48
N GLN A 26 -0.46 -6.68 -5.31
CA GLN A 26 -1.73 -7.27 -4.93
C GLN A 26 -2.81 -6.21 -4.72
N ILE A 27 -2.52 -5.11 -4.05
CA ILE A 27 -3.46 -4.00 -3.85
C ILE A 27 -3.87 -3.40 -5.21
N LEU A 28 -2.90 -3.09 -6.09
CA LEU A 28 -3.20 -2.56 -7.42
C LEU A 28 -4.04 -3.51 -8.28
N ARG A 29 -3.86 -4.83 -8.11
CA ARG A 29 -4.67 -5.86 -8.77
C ARG A 29 -6.07 -5.91 -8.17
N SER A 30 -6.21 -5.94 -6.85
CA SER A 30 -7.51 -5.96 -6.17
C SER A 30 -8.36 -4.74 -6.53
N LEU A 31 -7.76 -3.56 -6.70
CA LEU A 31 -8.44 -2.35 -7.19
C LEU A 31 -9.03 -2.48 -8.62
N ASN A 32 -8.64 -3.50 -9.40
CA ASN A 32 -9.26 -3.81 -10.69
C ASN A 32 -10.35 -4.88 -10.60
N SER A 33 -10.57 -5.46 -9.42
CA SER A 33 -11.58 -6.49 -9.24
C SER A 33 -12.97 -5.93 -9.52
N PRO A 34 -13.81 -6.60 -10.32
CA PRO A 34 -15.20 -6.21 -10.51
C PRO A 34 -16.02 -6.33 -9.23
N ALA A 35 -15.54 -7.06 -8.21
CA ALA A 35 -16.18 -7.16 -6.90
C ALA A 35 -16.18 -5.84 -6.10
N LEU A 36 -15.32 -4.87 -6.46
CA LEU A 36 -15.35 -3.55 -5.87
C LEU A 36 -16.34 -2.64 -6.62
N PRO A 37 -17.22 -1.91 -5.91
CA PRO A 37 -18.21 -1.01 -6.50
C PRO A 37 -17.55 0.33 -6.93
N LEU A 38 -16.52 0.25 -7.77
CA LEU A 38 -15.77 1.40 -8.26
C LEU A 38 -15.97 1.55 -9.78
N ASN A 39 -16.33 2.77 -10.20
CA ASN A 39 -16.26 3.16 -11.61
C ASN A 39 -14.80 3.35 -12.07
N LEU A 40 -14.60 3.54 -13.38
CA LEU A 40 -13.25 3.64 -13.95
C LEU A 40 -12.43 4.79 -13.35
N ALA A 41 -13.03 5.97 -13.20
CA ALA A 41 -12.35 7.14 -12.63
C ALA A 41 -11.90 6.89 -11.18
N ALA A 42 -12.78 6.34 -10.36
CA ALA A 42 -12.47 6.01 -8.97
C ALA A 42 -11.36 4.94 -8.86
N ARG A 43 -11.33 3.94 -9.76
CA ARG A 43 -10.23 2.96 -9.82
C ARG A 43 -8.89 3.63 -10.14
N LEU A 44 -8.86 4.53 -11.12
CA LEU A 44 -7.65 5.25 -11.48
C LEU A 44 -7.16 6.14 -10.33
N GLN A 45 -8.07 6.87 -9.69
CA GLN A 45 -7.76 7.69 -8.52
C GLN A 45 -7.19 6.85 -7.37
N LYS A 46 -7.84 5.76 -6.98
CA LYS A 46 -7.34 4.88 -5.90
C LYS A 46 -5.99 4.25 -6.22
N LYS A 47 -5.74 3.89 -7.48
CA LYS A 47 -4.40 3.42 -7.88
C LYS A 47 -3.35 4.52 -7.80
N ALA A 48 -3.70 5.77 -8.09
CA ALA A 48 -2.78 6.91 -7.94
C ALA A 48 -2.45 7.15 -6.46
N GLU A 49 -3.47 7.13 -5.58
CA GLU A 49 -3.29 7.20 -4.13
C GLU A 49 -2.36 6.10 -3.60
N VAL A 50 -2.60 4.84 -3.97
CA VAL A 50 -1.74 3.71 -3.57
C VAL A 50 -0.30 3.90 -4.04
N ARG A 51 -0.09 4.38 -5.27
CA ARG A 51 1.26 4.67 -5.77
C ARG A 51 1.95 5.76 -4.95
N ALA A 52 1.24 6.83 -4.62
CA ALA A 52 1.76 7.91 -3.80
C ALA A 52 2.10 7.42 -2.39
N MET A 53 1.23 6.64 -1.74
CA MET A 53 1.47 6.09 -0.40
C MET A 53 2.70 5.16 -0.37
N PHE A 54 2.83 4.26 -1.34
CA PHE A 54 4.00 3.36 -1.40
C PHE A 54 5.29 4.09 -1.74
N MET A 55 5.21 5.17 -2.54
CA MET A 55 6.35 6.04 -2.81
C MET A 55 6.78 6.80 -1.55
N LEU A 56 5.84 7.41 -0.83
CA LEU A 56 6.11 8.13 0.42
C LEU A 56 6.67 7.18 1.48
N GLY A 57 6.03 6.02 1.69
CA GLY A 57 6.53 5.02 2.64
C GLY A 57 7.92 4.52 2.28
N SER A 58 8.35 4.62 1.00
CA SER A 58 9.71 4.24 0.62
C SER A 58 10.79 5.12 1.25
N GLU A 59 10.44 6.28 1.77
CA GLU A 59 11.38 7.18 2.45
C GLU A 59 11.48 6.88 3.97
N GLU A 60 10.60 6.02 4.50
CA GLU A 60 10.56 5.68 5.93
C GLU A 60 11.77 4.81 6.35
N ARG A 61 12.31 5.09 7.54
CA ARG A 61 13.48 4.44 8.11
C ARG A 61 13.23 3.86 9.51
N SER A 62 12.19 4.31 10.20
CA SER A 62 11.76 3.74 11.48
C SER A 62 11.22 2.33 11.26
N LEU A 63 11.83 1.34 11.89
CA LEU A 63 11.38 -0.06 11.82
C LEU A 63 9.95 -0.23 12.34
N HIS A 64 9.59 0.52 13.37
CA HIS A 64 8.23 0.53 13.92
C HIS A 64 7.22 1.07 12.89
N ASN A 65 7.49 2.24 12.30
CA ASN A 65 6.61 2.83 11.30
C ASN A 65 6.48 1.94 10.06
N ILE A 66 7.57 1.28 9.65
CA ILE A 66 7.55 0.32 8.54
C ILE A 66 6.65 -0.86 8.85
N GLN A 67 6.71 -1.39 10.07
CA GLN A 67 5.83 -2.47 10.47
C GLN A 67 4.37 -2.01 10.45
N ASP A 68 4.08 -0.83 11.02
CA ASP A 68 2.72 -0.27 11.04
C ASP A 68 2.17 -0.04 9.62
N LEU A 69 3.00 0.48 8.72
CA LEU A 69 2.60 0.71 7.33
C LEU A 69 2.41 -0.62 6.56
N ILE A 70 3.19 -1.66 6.87
CA ILE A 70 2.96 -3.02 6.32
C ILE A 70 1.62 -3.57 6.82
N ASP A 71 1.34 -3.46 8.11
CA ASP A 71 0.11 -3.97 8.72
C ASP A 71 -1.11 -3.22 8.18
N ALA A 72 -1.00 -1.91 7.98
CA ALA A 72 -2.03 -1.11 7.31
C ALA A 72 -2.28 -1.55 5.86
N ALA A 73 -1.22 -1.89 5.11
CA ALA A 73 -1.34 -2.38 3.75
C ALA A 73 -1.98 -3.78 3.70
N GLU A 74 -1.64 -4.67 4.65
CA GLU A 74 -2.24 -5.99 4.78
C GLU A 74 -3.72 -5.92 5.15
N TYR A 75 -4.06 -5.08 6.12
CA TYR A 75 -5.45 -4.82 6.49
C TYR A 75 -6.25 -4.28 5.30
N SER A 76 -5.71 -3.28 4.59
CA SER A 76 -6.34 -2.72 3.39
C SER A 76 -6.54 -3.77 2.30
N LEU A 77 -5.54 -4.63 2.06
CA LEU A 77 -5.66 -5.73 1.11
C LEU A 77 -6.76 -6.73 1.52
N SER A 78 -6.90 -7.02 2.81
CA SER A 78 -7.95 -7.91 3.33
C SER A 78 -9.36 -7.40 3.04
N LEU A 79 -9.57 -6.07 3.14
CA LEU A 79 -10.84 -5.42 2.83
C LEU A 79 -11.11 -5.48 1.32
N LEU A 80 -10.11 -5.11 0.51
CA LEU A 80 -10.26 -5.11 -0.95
C LEU A 80 -10.57 -6.51 -1.49
N ARG A 81 -10.02 -7.57 -0.90
CA ARG A 81 -10.34 -8.97 -1.25
C ARG A 81 -11.77 -9.36 -0.91
N ARG A 82 -12.40 -8.71 0.07
CA ARG A 82 -13.82 -8.87 0.44
C ARG A 82 -14.76 -8.00 -0.40
N GLY A 83 -14.24 -7.21 -1.34
CA GLY A 83 -15.05 -6.22 -2.08
C GLY A 83 -15.35 -4.96 -1.27
N GLU A 84 -14.67 -4.77 -0.14
CA GLU A 84 -14.81 -3.60 0.72
C GLU A 84 -13.74 -2.55 0.37
N ILE A 85 -14.11 -1.27 0.42
CA ILE A 85 -13.16 -0.16 0.25
C ILE A 85 -12.71 0.28 1.65
N PRO A 86 -11.39 0.30 1.94
CA PRO A 86 -10.88 0.85 3.20
C PRO A 86 -11.41 2.27 3.41
N LYS A 87 -12.18 2.46 4.48
CA LYS A 87 -12.63 3.77 4.91
C LYS A 87 -11.44 4.51 5.51
N HIS A 88 -11.28 5.77 5.14
CA HIS A 88 -10.31 6.66 5.76
C HIS A 88 -10.71 6.81 7.23
N ILE A 89 -9.86 6.32 8.14
CA ILE A 89 -9.94 6.72 9.55
C ILE A 89 -9.42 8.16 9.56
N GLN A 90 -10.32 9.15 9.63
CA GLN A 90 -9.94 10.48 10.08
C GLN A 90 -9.48 10.31 11.53
N VAL A 91 -8.17 10.30 11.75
CA VAL A 91 -7.63 10.56 13.08
C VAL A 91 -7.94 12.04 13.32
N TYR A 92 -8.93 12.30 14.17
CA TYR A 92 -9.31 13.66 14.58
C TYR A 92 -8.05 14.43 15.00
N GLN A 93 -7.81 15.57 14.34
CA GLN A 93 -6.88 16.59 14.81
C GLN A 93 -7.47 17.33 15.99
#